data_AF-A0A1Y1WFQ0-F1
#
_entry.id   AF-A0A1Y1WFQ0-F1
#
_cell.length_a   1.000
_cell.length_b   1.000
_cell.length_c   1.000
_cell.angle_alpha   90.00
_cell.angle_beta   90.00
_cell.angle_gamma   90.00
#
_symmetry.space_group_name_H-M   'P 1'
#
loop_
_entity.id
_entity.type
_entity.pdbx_description
1 polymer ?
#
loop_
_entity_poly.entity_id
_entity_poly.type
_entity_poly.pdbx_seq_one_letter_code
_entity_poly.pdbx_strand_id
1 'polypeptide(L)'
;ELEHISYASPFAHYAAAVIHDCRCTAAYAFQYVCNWKEMHSHELVVALNETSGNEPTYDSLRKAVEDVNTLGKQPADWNAFTAQNHTVLDVSRTYAPLVRQIPFAALLHLVSAMDLPRYSIASYQLVVGNQTHVSIAIVNHIVKGY
;
A
#
# COMPACT_ATOMS: atom_id res chain seq x y z
N GLU A 1 17.22 -3.21 27.73
CA GLU A 1 16.01 -3.76 27.11
C GLU A 1 15.32 -2.63 26.37
N LEU A 2 15.45 -2.61 25.04
CA LEU A 2 14.79 -1.62 24.19
C LEU A 2 13.43 -2.19 23.85
N GLU A 3 12.40 -1.67 24.52
CA GLU A 3 11.01 -1.95 24.20
C GLU A 3 10.79 -1.63 22.72
N HIS A 4 10.40 -2.66 21.98
CA HIS A 4 10.00 -2.58 20.58
C HIS A 4 8.65 -1.85 20.54
N ILE A 5 8.68 -0.51 20.58
CA ILE A 5 7.52 0.31 20.29
C ILE A 5 7.21 0.10 18.81
N SER A 6 6.33 -0.87 18.54
CA SER A 6 5.67 -1.02 17.27
C SER A 6 5.02 0.32 16.96
N TYR A 7 5.62 1.09 16.06
CA TYR A 7 4.98 2.23 15.44
C TYR A 7 3.85 1.66 14.56
N ALA A 8 2.75 1.29 15.20
CA ALA A 8 1.47 1.24 14.53
C ALA A 8 1.33 2.62 13.89
N SER A 9 1.56 2.67 12.58
CA SER A 9 1.63 3.89 11.79
C SER A 9 0.46 4.79 12.18
N PRO A 10 0.64 6.13 12.24
CA PRO A 10 -0.48 7.09 12.39
C PRO A 10 -1.66 6.77 11.47
N PHE A 11 -1.41 6.02 10.39
CA PHE A 11 -2.37 5.36 9.55
C PHE A 11 -3.38 4.43 10.25
N ALA A 12 -2.96 3.53 11.15
CA ALA A 12 -3.90 2.66 11.85
C ALA A 12 -4.89 3.51 12.68
N HIS A 13 -4.43 4.62 13.27
CA HIS A 13 -5.30 5.57 13.96
C HIS A 13 -6.19 6.38 13.02
N TYR A 14 -5.69 6.84 11.87
CA TYR A 14 -6.49 7.63 10.91
C TYR A 14 -7.44 6.77 10.08
N ALA A 15 -7.03 5.59 9.61
CA ALA A 15 -7.90 4.63 8.93
C ALA A 15 -8.92 4.05 9.91
N ALA A 16 -8.53 3.67 11.14
CA ALA A 16 -9.51 3.28 12.15
C ALA A 16 -10.44 4.44 12.51
N ALA A 17 -9.97 5.69 12.66
CA ALA A 17 -10.85 6.84 12.93
C ALA A 17 -11.77 7.16 11.73
N VAL A 18 -11.30 7.00 10.49
CA VAL A 18 -12.11 7.15 9.27
C VAL A 18 -13.13 6.02 9.15
N ILE A 19 -12.82 4.80 9.60
CA ILE A 19 -13.76 3.67 9.55
C ILE A 19 -14.72 3.68 10.76
N HIS A 20 -14.28 4.15 11.93
CA HIS A 20 -15.07 4.14 13.17
C HIS A 20 -15.94 5.39 13.36
N ASP A 21 -15.50 6.59 12.94
CA ASP A 21 -16.25 7.84 13.15
C ASP A 21 -16.66 8.57 11.85
N CYS A 22 -16.09 8.19 10.69
CA CYS A 22 -16.45 8.80 9.40
C CYS A 22 -17.30 7.82 8.58
N ARG A 23 -18.53 8.21 8.21
CA ARG A 23 -19.34 7.44 7.25
C ARG A 23 -18.79 7.63 5.84
N CYS A 24 -17.65 7.02 5.51
CA CYS A 24 -17.13 6.99 4.15
C CYS A 24 -17.49 5.68 3.45
N THR A 25 -17.77 5.73 2.15
CA THR A 25 -17.96 4.52 1.35
C THR A 25 -16.62 3.85 1.07
N ALA A 26 -16.62 2.54 0.77
CA ALA A 26 -15.41 1.83 0.36
C ALA A 26 -14.69 2.54 -0.81
N ALA A 27 -15.47 3.06 -1.79
CA ALA A 27 -14.93 3.82 -2.92
C ALA A 27 -14.14 5.06 -2.48
N TYR A 28 -14.60 5.78 -1.45
CA TYR A 28 -13.87 6.92 -0.90
C TYR A 28 -12.54 6.50 -0.27
N ALA A 29 -12.53 5.43 0.51
CA ALA A 29 -11.30 4.91 1.10
C ALA A 29 -10.30 4.46 0.03
N PHE A 30 -10.77 3.77 -1.01
CA PHE A 30 -9.96 3.39 -2.17
C PHE A 30 -9.33 4.61 -2.85
N GLN A 31 -10.10 5.66 -3.08
CA GLN A 31 -9.63 6.79 -3.90
C GLN A 31 -8.77 7.78 -3.12
N TYR A 32 -9.07 8.01 -1.84
CA TYR A 32 -8.53 9.14 -1.09
C TYR A 32 -7.74 8.77 0.16
N VAL A 33 -7.80 7.51 0.62
CA VAL A 33 -7.12 7.08 1.84
C VAL A 33 -5.97 6.14 1.52
N CYS A 34 -6.16 5.12 0.70
CA CYS A 34 -5.15 4.08 0.49
C CYS A 34 -4.06 4.45 -0.51
N ASN A 35 -2.80 4.17 -0.17
CA ASN A 35 -1.65 4.39 -1.05
C ASN A 35 -1.39 3.20 -1.97
N TRP A 36 -2.11 3.12 -3.08
CA TRP A 36 -1.95 1.99 -4.02
C TRP A 36 -0.59 1.94 -4.75
N LYS A 37 0.17 3.04 -4.72
CA LYS A 37 1.45 3.17 -5.42
C LYS A 37 2.66 2.83 -4.55
N GLU A 38 2.47 2.62 -3.26
CA GLU A 38 3.54 2.19 -2.39
C GLU A 38 3.94 0.75 -2.67
N MET A 39 5.13 0.38 -2.20
CA MET A 39 5.57 -1.00 -2.19
C MET A 39 4.67 -1.84 -1.30
N HIS A 40 4.21 -2.98 -1.79
CA HIS A 40 3.34 -3.85 -1.01
C HIS A 40 4.02 -4.33 0.29
N SER A 41 3.21 -4.49 1.34
CA SER A 41 3.66 -5.04 2.62
C SER A 41 3.86 -6.55 2.53
N HIS A 42 4.64 -7.12 3.44
CA HIS A 42 4.79 -8.58 3.56
C HIS A 42 3.47 -9.21 4.00
N GLU A 43 2.76 -8.55 4.90
CA GLU A 43 1.49 -8.96 5.48
C GLU A 43 0.40 -9.09 4.40
N LEU A 44 0.39 -8.20 3.39
CA LEU A 44 -0.52 -8.32 2.25
C LEU A 44 -0.27 -9.60 1.46
N VAL A 45 0.99 -9.94 1.21
CA VAL A 45 1.37 -11.15 0.45
C VAL A 45 1.01 -12.41 1.24
N VAL A 46 1.23 -12.42 2.56
CA VAL A 46 0.82 -13.52 3.45
C VAL A 46 -0.69 -13.70 3.44
N ALA A 47 -1.47 -12.63 3.59
CA ALA A 47 -2.95 -12.70 3.57
C ALA A 47 -3.49 -13.25 2.24
N LEU A 48 -2.87 -12.87 1.12
CA LEU A 48 -3.21 -13.43 -0.19
C LEU A 48 -2.87 -14.93 -0.27
N ASN A 49 -1.71 -15.34 0.26
CA ASN A 49 -1.31 -16.75 0.27
C ASN A 49 -2.27 -17.61 1.11
N GLU A 50 -2.67 -17.13 2.29
CA GLU A 50 -3.68 -17.79 3.14
C GLU A 50 -5.02 -17.95 2.40
N THR A 51 -5.41 -16.94 1.64
CA THR A 51 -6.64 -16.95 0.83
C THR A 51 -6.54 -17.91 -0.37
N SER A 52 -5.33 -18.10 -0.90
CA SER A 52 -5.08 -18.92 -2.10
C SER A 52 -5.18 -20.42 -1.86
N GLY A 53 -5.03 -20.87 -0.61
CA GLY A 53 -4.98 -22.30 -0.27
C GLY A 53 -3.87 -23.03 -1.03
N ASN A 54 -4.19 -24.21 -1.58
CA ASN A 54 -3.24 -25.05 -2.30
C ASN A 54 -3.41 -25.00 -3.82
N GLU A 55 -4.00 -23.92 -4.35
CA GLU A 55 -4.24 -23.81 -5.79
C GLU A 55 -2.92 -23.60 -6.56
N PRO A 56 -2.60 -24.43 -7.58
CA PRO A 56 -1.33 -24.35 -8.31
C PRO A 56 -1.11 -23.01 -9.03
N THR A 57 -2.19 -22.33 -9.40
CA THR A 57 -2.16 -21.02 -10.05
C THR A 57 -1.41 -19.96 -9.23
N TYR A 58 -1.33 -20.14 -7.90
CA TYR A 58 -0.67 -19.20 -6.97
C TYR A 58 0.64 -19.75 -6.40
N ASP A 59 1.28 -20.72 -7.05
CA ASP A 59 2.58 -21.27 -6.62
C ASP A 59 3.66 -20.19 -6.45
N SER A 60 3.68 -19.16 -7.30
CA SER A 60 4.66 -18.05 -7.19
C SER A 60 4.48 -17.25 -5.90
N LEU A 61 3.23 -17.02 -5.49
CA LEU A 61 2.89 -16.35 -4.24
C LEU A 61 3.31 -17.20 -3.04
N ARG A 62 3.06 -18.51 -3.09
CA ARG A 62 3.43 -19.45 -2.03
C ARG A 62 4.94 -19.50 -1.82
N LYS A 63 5.70 -19.66 -2.91
CA LYS A 63 7.16 -19.67 -2.88
C LYS A 63 7.73 -18.36 -2.32
N ALA A 64 7.18 -17.22 -2.72
CA ALA A 64 7.59 -15.93 -2.19
C ALA A 64 7.39 -15.84 -0.66
N VAL A 65 6.26 -16.33 -0.14
CA VAL A 65 5.98 -16.38 1.30
C VAL A 65 6.88 -17.39 2.04
N GLU A 66 7.14 -18.56 1.46
CA GLU A 66 8.05 -19.57 2.01
C GLU A 66 9.50 -19.03 2.12
N ASP A 67 9.96 -18.28 1.13
CA ASP A 67 11.27 -17.65 1.11
C ASP A 67 11.45 -16.65 2.25
N VAL A 68 10.43 -15.83 2.55
CA VAL A 68 10.51 -14.86 3.65
C VAL A 68 10.39 -15.54 5.02
N ASN A 69 9.60 -16.61 5.11
CA ASN A 69 9.41 -17.36 6.36
C ASN A 69 10.61 -18.27 6.71
N THR A 70 11.49 -18.58 5.76
CA THR A 70 12.67 -19.40 6.00
C THR A 70 13.91 -18.55 6.31
N LEU A 71 14.22 -18.42 7.61
CA LEU A 71 15.42 -17.75 8.09
C LEU A 71 16.69 -18.27 7.37
N GLY A 72 17.36 -17.41 6.62
CA GLY A 72 18.71 -17.65 6.08
C GLY A 72 18.80 -18.12 4.62
N LYS A 73 17.68 -18.22 3.87
CA LYS A 73 17.75 -18.36 2.41
C LYS A 73 17.93 -17.01 1.74
N GLN A 74 18.67 -16.98 0.63
CA GLN A 74 18.64 -15.84 -0.28
C GLN A 74 17.23 -15.77 -0.86
N PRO A 75 16.49 -14.65 -0.70
CA PRO A 75 15.05 -14.58 -0.96
C PRO A 75 14.78 -14.41 -2.47
N ALA A 76 15.21 -15.38 -3.28
CA ALA A 76 15.20 -15.31 -4.74
C ALA A 76 13.77 -15.26 -5.29
N ASP A 77 12.85 -16.07 -4.75
CA ASP A 77 11.46 -16.09 -5.17
C ASP A 77 10.73 -14.82 -4.70
N TRP A 78 11.03 -14.32 -3.50
CA TRP A 78 10.52 -13.02 -3.02
C TRP A 78 11.04 -11.84 -3.87
N ASN A 79 12.32 -11.86 -4.26
CA ASN A 79 12.89 -10.82 -5.11
C ASN A 79 12.28 -10.87 -6.53
N ALA A 80 12.08 -12.07 -7.08
CA ALA A 80 11.38 -12.23 -8.35
C ALA A 80 9.92 -11.75 -8.25
N PHE A 81 9.25 -12.03 -7.14
CA PHE A 81 7.89 -11.57 -6.87
C PHE A 81 7.81 -10.04 -6.81
N THR A 82 8.67 -9.39 -6.02
CA THR A 82 8.69 -7.92 -5.86
C THR A 82 9.10 -7.21 -7.15
N ALA A 83 9.94 -7.84 -7.99
CA ALA A 83 10.29 -7.33 -9.32
C ALA A 83 9.14 -7.41 -10.35
N GLN A 84 8.13 -8.25 -10.11
CA GLN A 84 6.93 -8.34 -10.97
C GLN A 84 5.76 -7.55 -10.39
N ASN A 85 5.71 -7.44 -9.07
CA ASN A 85 4.64 -6.76 -8.36
C ASN A 85 5.26 -5.67 -7.49
N HIS A 86 5.61 -4.53 -8.07
CA HIS A 86 6.33 -3.49 -7.31
C HIS A 86 5.45 -2.77 -6.30
N THR A 87 4.15 -2.64 -6.61
CA THR A 87 3.22 -1.85 -5.82
C THR A 87 2.04 -2.67 -5.30
N VAL A 88 1.33 -2.13 -4.30
CA VAL A 88 0.05 -2.68 -3.84
C VAL A 88 -0.93 -2.83 -5.02
N LEU A 89 -0.96 -1.88 -5.96
CA LEU A 89 -1.80 -1.95 -7.15
C LEU A 89 -1.43 -3.11 -8.07
N ASP A 90 -0.14 -3.37 -8.26
CA ASP A 90 0.34 -4.46 -9.12
C ASP A 90 -0.10 -5.81 -8.53
N VAL A 91 0.20 -6.04 -7.25
CA VAL A 91 -0.26 -7.23 -6.52
C VAL A 91 -1.79 -7.35 -6.62
N SER A 92 -2.51 -6.25 -6.42
CA SER A 92 -3.97 -6.26 -6.43
C SER A 92 -4.57 -6.60 -7.78
N ARG A 93 -3.88 -6.27 -8.88
CA ARG A 93 -4.28 -6.61 -10.24
C ARG A 93 -3.93 -8.05 -10.57
N THR A 94 -2.70 -8.47 -10.29
CA THR A 94 -2.20 -9.83 -10.54
C THR A 94 -3.04 -10.86 -9.79
N TYR A 95 -3.40 -10.57 -8.53
CA TYR A 95 -4.12 -11.48 -7.64
C TYR A 95 -5.56 -11.02 -7.36
N ALA A 96 -6.19 -10.31 -8.30
CA ALA A 96 -7.54 -9.77 -8.14
C ALA A 96 -8.59 -10.78 -7.63
N PRO A 97 -8.60 -12.07 -8.06
CA PRO A 97 -9.54 -13.06 -7.51
C PRO A 97 -9.36 -13.32 -6.01
N LEU A 98 -8.13 -13.26 -5.50
CA LEU A 98 -7.81 -13.45 -4.09
C LEU A 98 -8.14 -12.20 -3.28
N VAL A 99 -7.79 -11.01 -3.78
CA VAL A 99 -8.12 -9.74 -3.12
C VAL A 99 -9.61 -9.59 -2.88
N ARG A 100 -10.46 -10.03 -3.83
CA ARG A 100 -11.93 -10.00 -3.68
C ARG A 100 -12.46 -10.87 -2.56
N GLN A 101 -11.69 -11.84 -2.09
CA GLN A 101 -12.05 -12.74 -1.00
C GLN A 101 -11.59 -12.23 0.36
N ILE A 102 -10.63 -11.30 0.41
CA ILE A 102 -10.17 -10.67 1.65
C ILE A 102 -11.24 -9.66 2.11
N PRO A 103 -11.69 -9.71 3.38
CA PRO A 103 -12.61 -8.71 3.91
C PRO A 103 -12.07 -7.30 3.72
N PHE A 104 -12.91 -6.39 3.24
CA PHE A 104 -12.50 -5.01 2.93
C PHE A 104 -11.82 -4.30 4.12
N ALA A 105 -12.35 -4.48 5.33
CA ALA A 105 -11.74 -3.92 6.54
C ALA A 105 -10.32 -4.45 6.79
N ALA A 106 -10.07 -5.74 6.51
CA ALA A 106 -8.73 -6.32 6.62
C ALA A 106 -7.78 -5.73 5.57
N LEU A 107 -8.22 -5.55 4.32
CA LEU A 107 -7.40 -4.89 3.28
C LEU A 107 -6.97 -3.48 3.68
N LEU A 108 -7.84 -2.72 4.35
CA LEU A 108 -7.49 -1.38 4.85
C LEU A 108 -6.41 -1.39 5.91
N HIS A 109 -6.20 -2.51 6.63
CA HIS A 109 -5.09 -2.64 7.58
C HIS A 109 -3.77 -3.07 6.91
N LEU A 110 -3.83 -3.54 5.66
CA LEU A 110 -2.67 -4.09 4.93
C LEU A 110 -2.03 -3.11 3.94
N VAL A 111 -2.71 -1.99 3.66
CA VAL A 111 -2.29 -0.93 2.74
C VAL A 111 -2.15 0.36 3.54
N SER A 112 -1.06 1.10 3.42
CA SER A 112 -0.83 2.36 4.13
C SER A 112 -1.69 3.51 3.60
N ALA A 113 -1.69 4.64 4.34
CA ALA A 113 -2.33 5.87 3.88
C ALA A 113 -1.52 6.53 2.78
N MET A 114 -2.23 7.24 1.90
CA MET A 114 -1.61 8.25 1.05
C MET A 114 -0.98 9.34 1.91
N ASP A 115 0.30 9.60 1.65
CA ASP A 115 0.99 10.73 2.22
C ASP A 115 0.46 12.05 1.64
N LEU A 116 0.33 13.06 2.48
CA LEU A 116 0.02 14.41 2.05
C LEU A 116 1.29 15.06 1.48
N PRO A 117 1.35 15.37 0.18
CA PRO A 117 2.52 15.99 -0.40
C PRO A 117 2.69 17.41 0.15
N ARG A 118 3.93 17.77 0.45
CA ARG A 118 4.29 19.11 0.91
C ARG A 118 4.86 19.90 -0.25
N TYR A 119 4.42 21.14 -0.39
CA TYR A 119 4.92 22.04 -1.43
C TYR A 119 5.32 23.38 -0.84
N SER A 120 6.35 23.99 -1.42
CA SER A 120 6.80 25.33 -1.06
C SER A 120 5.83 26.39 -1.57
N ILE A 121 5.54 27.38 -0.73
CA ILE A 121 4.72 28.54 -1.11
C ILE A 121 5.52 29.41 -2.09
N ALA A 122 4.95 29.67 -3.26
CA ALA A 122 5.54 30.45 -4.33
C ALA A 122 4.99 31.89 -4.42
N SER A 123 4.20 32.32 -3.43
CA SER A 123 3.57 33.64 -3.38
C SER A 123 3.99 34.45 -2.16
N TYR A 124 3.97 35.78 -2.29
CA TYR A 124 4.18 36.71 -1.18
C TYR A 124 2.84 37.28 -0.71
N GLN A 125 2.49 37.01 0.56
CA GLN A 125 1.16 37.29 1.13
C GLN A 125 0.71 38.75 0.97
N LEU A 126 1.62 39.71 1.14
CA LEU A 126 1.27 41.14 1.02
C LEU A 126 0.89 41.56 -0.41
N VAL A 127 1.24 40.77 -1.42
CA VAL A 127 0.92 41.04 -2.83
C VAL A 127 -0.35 40.31 -3.27
N VAL A 128 -0.51 39.04 -2.86
CA VAL A 128 -1.61 38.20 -3.35
C VAL A 128 -2.80 38.07 -2.39
N GLY A 129 -2.72 38.68 -1.21
CA GLY A 129 -3.79 38.65 -0.20
C GLY A 129 -4.07 37.23 0.31
N ASN A 130 -5.31 36.76 0.16
CA ASN A 130 -5.80 35.46 0.66
C ASN A 130 -5.54 34.28 -0.30
N GLN A 131 -4.48 34.34 -1.09
CA GLN A 131 -4.13 33.28 -2.04
C GLN A 131 -2.78 32.63 -1.68
N THR A 132 -2.70 31.32 -1.87
CA THR A 132 -1.45 30.56 -1.78
C THR A 132 -1.14 30.00 -3.16
N HIS A 133 -0.03 30.43 -3.76
CA HIS A 133 0.42 29.86 -5.04
C HIS A 133 1.46 28.78 -4.79
N VAL A 134 1.44 27.76 -5.62
CA VAL A 134 2.39 26.64 -5.57
C VAL A 134 2.91 26.40 -6.98
N SER A 135 4.22 26.24 -7.12
CA SER A 135 4.86 25.78 -8.36
C SER A 135 5.24 24.31 -8.20
N ILE A 136 4.71 23.45 -9.06
CA ILE A 136 4.81 21.99 -8.92
C ILE A 136 5.41 21.41 -10.21
N ALA A 137 6.46 20.60 -10.07
CA ALA A 137 6.94 19.75 -11.16
C ALA A 137 6.03 18.53 -11.29
N ILE A 138 5.55 18.25 -12.51
CA ILE A 138 4.75 17.05 -12.77
C ILE A 138 5.70 15.86 -12.89
N VAL A 139 5.66 14.95 -11.92
CA VAL A 139 6.43 13.71 -11.95
C VAL A 139 5.63 12.63 -12.68
N ASN A 140 5.99 12.38 -13.93
CA ASN A 140 5.47 11.25 -14.69
C ASN A 140 6.29 10.00 -14.37
N HIS A 141 5.82 9.17 -13.45
CA HIS A 141 6.29 7.79 -13.38
C HIS A 141 5.78 7.07 -14.63
N ILE A 142 6.67 6.83 -15.60
CA ILE A 142 6.39 5.90 -16.70
C ILE A 142 6.29 4.52 -16.06
N VAL A 143 5.05 4.07 -15.80
CA VAL A 143 4.80 2.65 -15.62
C VAL A 143 5.07 2.03 -16.99
N LYS A 144 6.25 1.45 -17.18
CA LYS A 144 6.51 0.63 -18.36
C LYS A 144 5.51 -0.51 -18.28
N GLY A 145 4.48 -0.46 -19.13
CA GLY A 145 3.62 -1.61 -19.36
C GLY A 145 4.49 -2.74 -19.87
N TYR A 146 4.57 -3.81 -19.09
CA TYR A 146 4.97 -5.12 -19.58
C TYR A 146 3.71 -5.91 -19.91
#